data_AF-A0A0K1PJW0-F1
#
_entry.id   AF-A0A0K1PJW0-F1
#
_cell.length_a   1.000
_cell.length_b   1.000
_cell.length_c   1.000
_cell.angle_alpha   90.00
_cell.angle_beta   90.00
_cell.angle_gamma   90.00
#
_symmetry.space_group_name_H-M   'P 1'
#
loop_
_entity.id
_entity.type
_entity.pdbx_description
1 polymer ?
#
loop_
_entity_poly.entity_id
_entity_poly.type
_entity_poly.pdbx_seq_one_letter_code
_entity_poly.pdbx_strand_id
1 'polypeptide(L)'
;MTIRESLRVPALAFGVAVGVLAAPSGCASKSDENLGFELGNGQPQLVAEAGVDACNGDANCVDANAFKPLCVSTSCQAPYGTCPSDTFLCETNFDSDNDNCGACGVSCPRGDGVRNLFNAQWFCQAGACKMVCDAAIGMSDCNADPTDGCETNTQCDANNCGGCGIKCPAGVECRKGSCGCPSGLTACTPGCGNLCNYLPADNNNCGACGNVCPILDPPSYPHMIYGCVDSKCNVLKCDDGYIDCNGKIEDGCEVAFYDDPKNCGACGRACADGQSCAGGKCACAPNEAACPFREDFFCTDLDNDAANCGACGNGCPAIDFLTKPVCKFGHCSTECAPGLADCDGRADNGCETMTSSDPRNCGGCGIQCDLAAGQPCMGGSCVMAPCNPGGPQ
;
A
#
# COMPACT_ATOMS: atom_id res chain seq x y z
N MET A 1 22.46 -20.28 65.74
CA MET A 1 23.36 -21.20 65.03
C MET A 1 23.65 -20.58 63.66
N THR A 2 24.74 -19.82 63.47
CA THR A 2 26.07 -20.30 62.97
C THR A 2 25.88 -21.08 61.65
N ILE A 3 26.46 -20.76 60.48
CA ILE A 3 27.86 -20.45 60.07
C ILE A 3 27.74 -19.87 58.62
N ARG A 4 28.20 -18.65 58.27
CA ARG A 4 29.49 -18.23 57.65
C ARG A 4 30.02 -19.00 56.41
N GLU A 5 30.45 -18.21 55.40
CA GLU A 5 31.49 -18.53 54.38
C GLU A 5 31.13 -19.58 53.32
N SER A 6 31.62 -19.63 52.07
CA SER A 6 32.43 -18.80 51.17
C SER A 6 32.58 -19.62 49.86
N LEU A 7 33.14 -19.01 48.80
CA LEU A 7 33.75 -19.66 47.60
C LEU A 7 32.78 -20.28 46.56
N ARG A 8 33.05 -20.33 45.25
CA ARG A 8 33.96 -19.66 44.31
C ARG A 8 33.57 -20.20 42.92
N VAL A 9 33.61 -19.34 41.92
CA VAL A 9 33.54 -19.64 40.48
C VAL A 9 34.77 -20.47 40.05
N PRO A 10 34.68 -21.41 39.08
CA PRO A 10 35.82 -21.76 38.26
C PRO A 10 35.87 -20.85 37.03
N ALA A 11 36.90 -20.02 37.00
CA ALA A 11 37.35 -19.30 35.82
C ALA A 11 38.00 -20.29 34.84
N LEU A 12 37.67 -20.15 33.56
CA LEU A 12 38.62 -20.43 32.49
C LEU A 12 38.75 -19.15 31.67
N ALA A 13 39.85 -18.47 31.95
CA ALA A 13 40.32 -17.29 31.27
C ALA A 13 41.33 -17.72 30.20
N PHE A 14 41.15 -17.24 28.99
CA PHE A 14 42.16 -16.73 28.06
C PHE A 14 41.36 -15.82 27.12
N GLY A 15 41.61 -14.54 26.94
CA GLY A 15 42.82 -13.78 27.16
C GLY A 15 42.93 -12.78 26.00
N VAL A 16 42.32 -11.62 26.19
CA VAL A 16 42.78 -10.27 25.81
C VAL A 16 43.21 -9.99 24.37
N ALA A 17 42.48 -9.08 23.71
CA ALA A 17 42.97 -7.79 23.19
C ALA A 17 41.76 -6.96 22.72
N VAL A 18 41.24 -6.03 23.52
CA VAL A 18 41.56 -4.58 23.53
C VAL A 18 41.39 -3.93 22.15
N GLY A 19 40.41 -3.04 22.03
CA GLY A 19 40.54 -1.90 21.12
C GLY A 19 39.25 -1.30 20.57
N VAL A 20 38.74 -0.28 21.28
CA VAL A 20 38.13 0.95 20.74
C VAL A 20 36.61 0.95 20.45
N LEU A 21 35.93 1.78 21.25
CA LEU A 21 34.63 2.39 21.01
C LEU A 21 34.60 3.20 19.71
N ALA A 22 33.57 3.03 18.89
CA ALA A 22 33.08 4.06 17.99
C ALA A 22 31.55 3.99 17.90
N ALA A 23 30.92 5.17 18.01
CA ALA A 23 29.49 5.45 17.98
C ALA A 23 28.82 5.00 16.66
N PRO A 24 27.47 4.92 16.61
CA PRO A 24 26.75 4.69 15.36
C PRO A 24 26.98 5.89 14.43
N SER A 25 27.87 5.72 13.45
CA SER A 25 27.97 6.62 12.31
C SER A 25 26.78 6.34 11.40
N GLY A 26 25.82 7.27 11.39
CA GLY A 26 24.88 7.39 10.29
C GLY A 26 25.68 7.54 9.00
N CYS A 27 25.57 6.54 8.11
CA CYS A 27 25.99 6.72 6.74
C CYS A 27 24.89 7.51 6.04
N ALA A 28 25.05 8.83 5.99
CA ALA A 28 24.54 9.58 4.85
C ALA A 28 25.36 9.11 3.64
N SER A 29 24.79 8.22 2.82
CA SER A 29 25.36 7.94 1.51
C SER A 29 25.19 9.20 0.67
N LYS A 30 26.25 10.03 0.63
CA LYS A 30 26.48 10.86 -0.55
C LYS A 30 26.81 9.89 -1.68
N SER A 31 25.81 9.48 -2.44
CA SER A 31 26.03 9.09 -3.81
C SER A 31 26.45 10.35 -4.55
N ASP A 32 27.71 10.40 -4.98
CA ASP A 32 28.07 10.73 -6.35
C ASP A 32 29.60 10.70 -6.47
N GLU A 33 30.14 9.51 -6.75
CA GLU A 33 31.43 9.39 -7.41
C GLU A 33 31.22 8.52 -8.65
N ASN A 34 30.86 9.16 -9.77
CA ASN A 34 30.88 8.50 -11.07
C ASN A 34 32.34 8.39 -11.52
N LEU A 35 33.01 7.30 -11.16
CA LEU A 35 34.30 6.91 -11.72
C LEU A 35 34.09 6.41 -13.16
N GLY A 36 34.23 7.30 -14.14
CA GLY A 36 34.38 6.91 -15.54
C GLY A 36 35.74 6.25 -15.79
N PHE A 37 35.76 5.22 -16.63
CA PHE A 37 37.01 4.61 -17.13
C PHE A 37 37.13 4.87 -18.64
N GLU A 38 38.33 5.21 -19.11
CA GLU A 38 38.66 5.21 -20.55
C GLU A 38 39.83 4.25 -20.83
N LEU A 39 39.79 3.61 -21.99
CA LEU A 39 40.84 2.72 -22.49
C LEU A 39 41.86 3.51 -23.33
N GLY A 40 42.76 4.22 -22.66
CA GLY A 40 43.97 4.75 -23.30
C GLY A 40 45.09 3.71 -23.34
N ASN A 41 45.55 3.31 -24.53
CA ASN A 41 46.67 2.37 -24.74
C ASN A 41 46.57 1.00 -24.04
N GLY A 42 45.36 0.53 -23.74
CA GLY A 42 45.12 -0.85 -23.29
C GLY A 42 45.41 -1.15 -21.81
N GLN A 43 45.54 -0.14 -20.94
CA GLN A 43 45.52 -0.35 -19.48
C GLN A 43 44.66 0.71 -18.76
N PRO A 44 43.87 0.33 -17.73
CA PRO A 44 43.05 1.27 -16.98
C PRO A 44 43.91 2.19 -16.09
N GLN A 45 43.65 3.50 -16.14
CA GLN A 45 44.23 4.50 -15.24
C GLN A 45 43.12 5.31 -14.56
N LEU A 46 43.33 5.66 -13.29
CA LEU A 46 42.49 6.60 -12.55
C LEU A 46 42.95 8.01 -12.90
N VAL A 47 42.05 8.81 -13.49
CA VAL A 47 42.31 10.22 -13.79
C VAL A 47 41.68 11.05 -12.67
N ALA A 48 42.48 11.83 -11.94
CA ALA A 48 41.93 12.90 -11.11
C ALA A 48 41.23 13.90 -12.03
N GLU A 49 40.05 14.39 -11.64
CA GLU A 49 39.26 15.34 -12.44
C GLU A 49 40.11 16.57 -12.82
N ALA A 50 40.74 16.50 -13.99
CA ALA A 50 40.86 17.67 -14.83
C ALA A 50 39.44 17.94 -15.29
N GLY A 51 38.88 19.07 -14.84
CA GLY A 51 37.60 19.56 -15.32
C GLY A 51 37.55 19.37 -16.82
N VAL A 52 36.53 18.65 -17.26
CA VAL A 52 36.28 18.44 -18.68
C VAL A 52 36.15 19.84 -19.26
N ASP A 53 37.06 20.21 -20.16
CA ASP A 53 36.95 21.41 -20.99
C ASP A 53 35.70 21.26 -21.87
N ALA A 54 34.52 21.43 -21.29
CA ALA A 54 33.24 21.41 -21.99
C ALA A 54 33.13 22.61 -22.96
N CYS A 55 33.99 23.62 -22.79
CA CYS A 55 34.01 24.82 -23.58
C CYS A 55 35.45 25.10 -24.03
N ASN A 56 35.91 24.39 -25.06
CA ASN A 56 37.26 24.50 -25.63
C ASN A 56 37.48 25.87 -26.34
N GLY A 57 37.45 26.97 -25.58
CA GLY A 57 37.54 28.34 -26.07
C GLY A 57 36.29 28.89 -26.77
N ASP A 58 35.15 28.19 -26.71
CA ASP A 58 33.90 28.67 -27.30
C ASP A 58 33.20 29.66 -26.36
N ALA A 59 33.16 30.93 -26.76
CA ALA A 59 32.51 32.01 -26.03
C ALA A 59 30.98 31.86 -25.91
N ASN A 60 30.37 30.93 -26.65
CA ASN A 60 28.93 30.64 -26.59
C ASN A 60 28.59 29.37 -25.83
N CYS A 61 29.59 28.66 -25.30
CA CYS A 61 29.37 27.47 -24.51
C CYS A 61 28.96 27.85 -23.07
N VAL A 62 27.74 27.47 -22.68
CA VAL A 62 27.27 27.61 -21.31
C VAL A 62 27.73 26.37 -20.56
N ASP A 63 28.75 26.53 -19.71
CA ASP A 63 29.18 25.46 -18.80
C ASP A 63 28.03 25.13 -17.84
N ALA A 64 27.46 23.93 -18.00
CA ALA A 64 26.38 23.42 -17.16
C ALA A 64 26.82 23.19 -15.71
N ASN A 65 28.14 23.13 -15.46
CA ASN A 65 28.75 23.00 -14.14
C ASN A 65 29.28 24.33 -13.59
N ALA A 66 29.03 25.46 -14.26
CA ALA A 66 29.36 26.77 -13.72
C ALA A 66 28.59 26.99 -12.41
N PHE A 67 29.32 27.01 -11.29
CA PHE A 67 28.75 27.30 -9.98
C PHE A 67 28.05 28.66 -10.00
N LYS A 68 26.71 28.63 -10.03
CA LYS A 68 25.90 29.84 -9.87
C LYS A 68 25.59 29.97 -8.39
N PRO A 69 26.15 30.99 -7.70
CA PRO A 69 25.80 31.22 -6.31
C PRO A 69 24.28 31.42 -6.20
N LEU A 70 23.71 30.84 -5.17
CA LEU A 70 22.29 30.97 -4.83
C LEU A 70 22.14 32.05 -3.77
N CYS A 71 21.18 32.94 -3.97
CA CYS A 71 20.82 34.03 -3.08
C CYS A 71 19.39 33.81 -2.56
N VAL A 72 19.07 34.44 -1.43
CA VAL A 72 17.71 34.48 -0.91
C VAL A 72 16.78 35.06 -1.96
N SER A 73 15.66 34.39 -2.18
CA SER A 73 14.59 34.85 -3.05
C SER A 73 13.36 35.19 -2.24
N THR A 74 12.62 36.21 -2.66
CA THR A 74 11.32 36.59 -2.07
C THR A 74 10.15 36.30 -3.00
N SER A 75 10.41 35.73 -4.17
CA SER A 75 9.41 35.43 -5.20
C SER A 75 9.13 33.93 -5.30
N CYS A 76 7.87 33.61 -5.59
CA CYS A 76 7.46 32.23 -5.80
C CYS A 76 8.02 31.67 -7.11
N GLN A 77 8.48 30.42 -7.05
CA GLN A 77 8.92 29.63 -8.18
C GLN A 77 7.78 28.70 -8.58
N ALA A 78 7.57 28.54 -9.88
CA ALA A 78 6.56 27.61 -10.38
C ALA A 78 6.83 26.19 -9.86
N PRO A 79 5.79 25.41 -9.49
CA PRO A 79 4.35 25.70 -9.68
C PRO A 79 3.66 26.43 -8.52
N TYR A 80 4.42 27.03 -7.59
CA TYR A 80 3.85 27.64 -6.39
C TYR A 80 3.43 29.10 -6.61
N GLY A 81 2.42 29.52 -5.86
CA GLY A 81 1.94 30.89 -5.81
C GLY A 81 1.26 31.22 -4.49
N THR A 82 0.67 32.41 -4.42
CA THR A 82 -0.08 32.88 -3.24
C THR A 82 -1.49 33.27 -3.65
N CYS A 83 -2.45 32.65 -2.99
CA CYS A 83 -3.86 32.94 -3.13
C CYS A 83 -4.38 33.82 -1.99
N PRO A 84 -5.53 34.52 -2.17
CA PRO A 84 -6.09 35.37 -1.13
C PRO A 84 -6.47 34.63 0.18
N SER A 85 -6.66 33.32 0.10
CA SER A 85 -6.94 32.43 1.23
C SER A 85 -5.71 32.04 2.04
N ASP A 86 -4.52 32.26 1.48
CA ASP A 86 -3.29 31.70 2.03
C ASP A 86 -2.86 32.48 3.26
N THR A 87 -2.27 31.75 4.21
CA THR A 87 -1.67 32.33 5.41
C THR A 87 -0.23 32.74 5.14
N PHE A 88 0.47 32.01 4.27
CA PHE A 88 1.87 32.20 3.95
C PHE A 88 2.11 32.50 2.47
N LEU A 89 3.27 33.12 2.18
CA LEU A 89 3.71 33.37 0.81
C LEU A 89 4.18 32.05 0.17
N CYS A 90 3.82 31.84 -1.10
CA CYS A 90 4.09 30.64 -1.88
C CYS A 90 3.52 29.33 -1.29
N GLU A 91 2.43 29.42 -0.54
CA GLU A 91 1.78 28.26 0.11
C GLU A 91 1.11 27.32 -0.90
N THR A 92 0.37 27.89 -1.86
CA THR A 92 -0.43 27.12 -2.81
C THR A 92 0.45 26.51 -3.90
N ASN A 93 0.33 25.18 -4.11
CA ASN A 93 0.90 24.49 -5.26
C ASN A 93 -0.16 24.32 -6.35
N PHE A 94 -0.08 25.09 -7.43
CA PHE A 94 -1.07 25.05 -8.50
C PHE A 94 -1.11 23.73 -9.28
N ASP A 95 -0.09 22.87 -9.16
CA ASP A 95 -0.05 21.59 -9.88
C ASP A 95 -0.76 20.44 -9.16
N SER A 96 -1.01 20.58 -7.86
CA SER A 96 -1.53 19.49 -7.02
C SER A 96 -2.63 19.92 -6.04
N ASP A 97 -2.80 21.22 -5.79
CA ASP A 97 -3.88 21.71 -4.94
C ASP A 97 -5.22 21.60 -5.67
N ASN A 98 -6.09 20.75 -5.12
CA ASN A 98 -7.41 20.50 -5.69
C ASN A 98 -8.38 21.68 -5.56
N ASP A 99 -8.10 22.66 -4.70
CA ASP A 99 -8.91 23.86 -4.51
C ASP A 99 -8.36 25.08 -5.26
N ASN A 100 -7.13 24.98 -5.77
CA ASN A 100 -6.44 26.03 -6.53
C ASN A 100 -5.73 25.46 -7.76
N CYS A 101 -6.38 24.58 -8.52
CA CYS A 101 -5.73 23.86 -9.61
C CYS A 101 -5.44 24.76 -10.82
N GLY A 102 -4.16 25.01 -11.10
CA GLY A 102 -3.69 25.88 -12.18
C GLY A 102 -3.81 27.39 -11.90
N ALA A 103 -4.74 27.79 -11.02
CA ALA A 103 -4.89 29.15 -10.53
C ALA A 103 -5.71 29.20 -9.23
N CYS A 104 -5.61 30.31 -8.51
CA CYS A 104 -6.37 30.54 -7.28
C CYS A 104 -7.89 30.43 -7.50
N GLY A 105 -8.55 29.66 -6.64
CA GLY A 105 -10.01 29.46 -6.66
C GLY A 105 -10.52 28.52 -7.75
N VAL A 106 -9.64 27.92 -8.56
CA VAL A 106 -10.02 26.86 -9.51
C VAL A 106 -10.07 25.52 -8.77
N SER A 107 -11.22 25.20 -8.18
CA SER A 107 -11.40 23.93 -7.45
C SER A 107 -11.89 22.81 -8.39
N CYS A 108 -11.26 21.64 -8.32
CA CYS A 108 -11.68 20.47 -9.06
C CYS A 108 -12.93 19.82 -8.43
N PRO A 109 -13.83 19.24 -9.26
CA PRO A 109 -15.05 18.60 -8.77
C PRO A 109 -14.76 17.52 -7.71
N ARG A 110 -15.39 17.62 -6.53
CA ARG A 110 -15.17 16.66 -5.43
C ARG A 110 -16.44 16.36 -4.63
N GLY A 111 -16.35 15.33 -3.80
CA GLY A 111 -17.40 14.89 -2.89
C GLY A 111 -18.27 13.76 -3.44
N ASP A 112 -19.02 13.13 -2.54
CA ASP A 112 -19.82 11.94 -2.86
C ASP A 112 -20.87 12.21 -3.95
N GLY A 113 -21.40 13.43 -4.05
CA GLY A 113 -22.36 13.80 -5.09
C GLY A 113 -21.75 13.73 -6.50
N VAL A 114 -20.55 14.25 -6.68
CA VAL A 114 -19.80 14.16 -7.95
C VAL A 114 -19.41 12.71 -8.21
N ARG A 115 -18.89 12.02 -7.19
CA ARG A 115 -18.48 10.62 -7.32
C ARG A 115 -19.61 9.72 -7.78
N ASN A 116 -20.78 9.84 -7.16
CA ASN A 116 -21.92 8.99 -7.49
C ASN A 116 -22.60 9.37 -8.81
N LEU A 117 -22.50 10.63 -9.25
CA LEU A 117 -23.06 11.07 -10.52
C LEU A 117 -22.26 10.56 -11.72
N PHE A 118 -20.92 10.59 -11.60
CA PHE A 118 -20.02 10.27 -12.71
C PHE A 118 -19.22 8.97 -12.52
N ASN A 119 -19.38 8.26 -11.38
CA ASN A 119 -18.60 7.08 -11.02
C ASN A 119 -17.07 7.30 -11.08
N ALA A 120 -16.63 8.50 -10.73
CA ALA A 120 -15.25 8.92 -10.89
C ALA A 120 -14.84 9.94 -9.81
N GLN A 121 -13.55 10.26 -9.75
CA GLN A 121 -12.99 11.27 -8.85
C GLN A 121 -12.08 12.20 -9.66
N TRP A 122 -12.00 13.47 -9.25
CA TRP A 122 -11.15 14.46 -9.89
C TRP A 122 -10.07 14.89 -8.91
N PHE A 123 -8.84 15.02 -9.43
CA PHE A 123 -7.70 15.53 -8.69
C PHE A 123 -6.94 16.53 -9.55
N CYS A 124 -6.30 17.50 -8.91
CA CYS A 124 -5.38 18.38 -9.63
C CYS A 124 -4.11 17.62 -9.99
N GLN A 125 -3.73 17.66 -11.27
CA GLN A 125 -2.47 17.13 -11.74
C GLN A 125 -1.89 18.02 -12.84
N ALA A 126 -0.73 18.61 -12.57
CA ALA A 126 -0.01 19.51 -13.49
C ALA A 126 -0.88 20.70 -13.93
N GLY A 127 -1.60 21.30 -12.97
CA GLY A 127 -2.37 22.53 -13.17
C GLY A 127 -3.72 22.33 -13.83
N ALA A 128 -4.14 21.08 -14.02
CA ALA A 128 -5.44 20.74 -14.60
C ALA A 128 -6.16 19.67 -13.77
N CYS A 129 -7.48 19.81 -13.66
CA CYS A 129 -8.33 18.80 -13.05
C CYS A 129 -8.42 17.57 -13.96
N LYS A 130 -7.96 16.42 -13.46
CA LYS A 130 -8.02 15.16 -14.18
C LYS A 130 -8.95 14.19 -13.49
N MET A 131 -9.67 13.42 -14.29
CA MET A 131 -10.64 12.44 -13.84
C MET A 131 -10.00 11.05 -13.77
N VAL A 132 -10.35 10.27 -12.75
CA VAL A 132 -10.03 8.85 -12.62
C VAL A 132 -11.30 8.10 -12.23
N CYS A 133 -11.54 6.97 -12.89
CA CYS A 133 -12.66 6.10 -12.60
C CYS A 133 -12.53 5.40 -11.24
N ASP A 134 -13.66 5.22 -10.58
CA ASP A 134 -13.70 4.46 -9.34
C ASP A 134 -13.56 2.96 -9.63
N ALA A 135 -12.34 2.45 -9.43
CA ALA A 135 -12.01 1.04 -9.64
C ALA A 135 -12.79 0.10 -8.70
N ALA A 136 -13.24 0.58 -7.53
CA ALA A 136 -13.94 -0.28 -6.55
C ALA A 136 -15.30 -0.76 -7.08
N ILE A 137 -15.95 0.05 -7.92
CA ILE A 137 -17.23 -0.29 -8.57
C ILE A 137 -17.06 -0.80 -10.00
N GLY A 138 -15.82 -0.86 -10.51
CA GLY A 138 -15.52 -1.44 -11.83
C GLY A 138 -15.99 -0.61 -13.02
N MET A 139 -16.15 0.71 -12.83
CA MET A 139 -16.55 1.60 -13.91
C MET A 139 -15.33 2.02 -14.73
N SER A 140 -15.55 2.27 -16.02
CA SER A 140 -14.52 2.72 -16.95
C SER A 140 -15.10 3.74 -17.92
N ASP A 141 -14.26 4.69 -18.31
CA ASP A 141 -14.49 5.68 -19.36
C ASP A 141 -14.08 5.05 -20.71
N CYS A 142 -15.07 4.56 -21.46
CA CYS A 142 -14.82 3.83 -22.71
C CYS A 142 -14.96 4.72 -23.96
N ASN A 143 -15.57 5.89 -23.82
CA ASN A 143 -15.65 6.90 -24.88
C ASN A 143 -14.50 7.93 -24.81
N ALA A 144 -13.71 7.91 -23.72
CA ALA A 144 -12.66 8.87 -23.38
C ALA A 144 -13.19 10.32 -23.26
N ASP A 145 -14.45 10.49 -22.89
CA ASP A 145 -15.09 11.79 -22.68
C ASP A 145 -15.23 12.08 -21.17
N PRO A 146 -14.42 12.99 -20.61
CA PRO A 146 -14.48 13.24 -19.18
C PRO A 146 -15.74 13.98 -18.71
N THR A 147 -16.62 14.39 -19.63
CA THR A 147 -17.82 15.16 -19.31
C THR A 147 -19.02 14.32 -18.92
N ASP A 148 -19.04 13.03 -19.25
CA ASP A 148 -20.07 12.07 -18.81
C ASP A 148 -19.56 11.00 -17.83
N GLY A 149 -18.26 11.02 -17.53
CA GLY A 149 -17.67 10.29 -16.41
C GLY A 149 -17.20 8.89 -16.80
N CYS A 150 -17.34 7.94 -15.87
CA CYS A 150 -17.07 6.52 -16.11
C CYS A 150 -18.40 5.79 -16.20
N GLU A 151 -18.85 5.64 -17.43
CA GLU A 151 -20.20 5.25 -17.83
C GLU A 151 -20.36 3.75 -18.06
N THR A 152 -19.23 3.03 -18.21
CA THR A 152 -19.25 1.61 -18.58
C THR A 152 -18.90 0.70 -17.41
N ASN A 153 -19.80 -0.21 -17.05
CA ASN A 153 -19.56 -1.21 -16.00
C ASN A 153 -18.79 -2.42 -16.55
N THR A 154 -17.49 -2.45 -16.31
CA THR A 154 -16.63 -3.54 -16.79
C THR A 154 -16.71 -4.81 -15.96
N GLN A 155 -17.35 -4.78 -14.78
CA GLN A 155 -17.53 -5.97 -13.95
C GLN A 155 -18.73 -6.82 -14.35
N CYS A 156 -19.76 -6.20 -14.93
CA CYS A 156 -21.07 -6.81 -15.12
C CYS A 156 -21.63 -6.71 -16.54
N ASP A 157 -21.14 -5.77 -17.36
CA ASP A 157 -21.60 -5.67 -18.75
C ASP A 157 -20.96 -6.76 -19.61
N ALA A 158 -21.79 -7.63 -20.17
CA ALA A 158 -21.35 -8.68 -21.09
C ALA A 158 -20.74 -8.15 -22.39
N ASN A 159 -20.87 -6.85 -22.72
CA ASN A 159 -20.21 -6.24 -23.88
C ASN A 159 -18.90 -5.53 -23.52
N ASN A 160 -18.58 -5.37 -22.24
CA ASN A 160 -17.41 -4.64 -21.75
C ASN A 160 -16.71 -5.38 -20.58
N CYS A 161 -16.74 -6.71 -20.60
CA CYS A 161 -16.37 -7.55 -19.48
C CYS A 161 -14.85 -7.59 -19.24
N GLY A 162 -14.40 -7.00 -18.13
CA GLY A 162 -12.99 -6.85 -17.78
C GLY A 162 -12.29 -5.70 -18.51
N GLY A 163 -13.01 -4.97 -19.37
CA GLY A 163 -12.49 -3.83 -20.11
C GLY A 163 -13.39 -3.42 -21.28
N CYS A 164 -13.18 -2.20 -21.76
CA CYS A 164 -13.96 -1.62 -22.86
C CYS A 164 -13.95 -2.50 -24.12
N GLY A 165 -15.13 -2.83 -24.64
CA GLY A 165 -15.33 -3.62 -25.85
C GLY A 165 -15.06 -5.11 -25.72
N ILE A 166 -14.71 -5.63 -24.53
CA ILE A 166 -14.49 -7.06 -24.32
C ILE A 166 -15.85 -7.76 -24.18
N LYS A 167 -16.32 -8.33 -25.29
CA LYS A 167 -17.62 -8.99 -25.34
C LYS A 167 -17.55 -10.47 -24.97
N CYS A 168 -18.43 -10.88 -24.07
CA CYS A 168 -18.62 -12.28 -23.72
C CYS A 168 -19.33 -13.06 -24.84
N PRO A 169 -19.08 -14.38 -24.95
CA PRO A 169 -19.81 -15.24 -25.87
C PRO A 169 -21.34 -15.15 -25.65
N ALA A 170 -22.11 -15.42 -26.70
CA ALA A 170 -23.58 -15.36 -26.61
C ALA A 170 -24.12 -16.27 -25.50
N GLY A 171 -24.93 -15.70 -24.61
CA GLY A 171 -25.51 -16.40 -23.45
C GLY A 171 -24.56 -16.54 -22.25
N VAL A 172 -23.33 -16.02 -22.33
CA VAL A 172 -22.39 -15.99 -21.21
C VAL A 172 -22.43 -14.62 -20.54
N GLU A 173 -22.75 -14.59 -19.25
CA GLU A 173 -22.75 -13.36 -18.45
C GLU A 173 -21.34 -12.93 -18.06
N CYS A 174 -21.15 -11.62 -17.90
CA CYS A 174 -19.96 -11.08 -17.25
C CYS A 174 -20.08 -11.22 -15.72
N ARG A 175 -19.01 -11.70 -15.08
CA ARG A 175 -18.94 -11.97 -13.65
C ARG A 175 -17.64 -11.44 -13.11
N LYS A 176 -17.70 -10.31 -12.40
CA LYS A 176 -16.53 -9.60 -11.84
C LYS A 176 -15.41 -9.40 -12.87
N GLY A 177 -15.78 -8.99 -14.08
CA GLY A 177 -14.84 -8.71 -15.17
C GLY A 177 -14.31 -9.95 -15.90
N SER A 178 -14.91 -11.12 -15.70
CA SER A 178 -14.61 -12.34 -16.46
C SER A 178 -15.87 -12.95 -17.07
N CYS A 179 -15.78 -13.46 -18.30
CA CYS A 179 -16.91 -14.08 -18.97
C CYS A 179 -17.16 -15.49 -18.42
N GLY A 180 -18.31 -15.69 -17.75
CA GLY A 180 -18.73 -16.98 -17.21
C GLY A 180 -17.94 -17.42 -15.98
N CYS A 181 -18.02 -18.73 -15.69
CA CYS A 181 -17.31 -19.35 -14.58
C CYS A 181 -15.98 -19.96 -15.02
N PRO A 182 -14.97 -20.02 -14.12
CA PRO A 182 -13.78 -20.83 -14.34
C PRO A 182 -14.14 -22.29 -14.66
N SER A 183 -13.28 -22.98 -15.41
CA SER A 183 -13.50 -24.36 -15.79
C SER A 183 -13.77 -25.26 -14.58
N GLY A 184 -14.80 -26.12 -14.69
CA GLY A 184 -15.22 -27.02 -13.60
C GLY A 184 -16.21 -26.39 -12.61
N LEU A 185 -16.49 -25.09 -12.69
CA LEU A 185 -17.49 -24.42 -11.87
C LEU A 185 -18.71 -24.01 -12.71
N THR A 186 -19.88 -23.98 -12.08
CA THR A 186 -21.15 -23.66 -12.74
C THR A 186 -21.87 -22.53 -12.02
N ALA A 187 -22.35 -21.55 -12.79
CA ALA A 187 -23.23 -20.52 -12.29
C ALA A 187 -24.66 -21.07 -12.16
N CYS A 188 -25.12 -21.28 -10.93
CA CYS A 188 -26.49 -21.73 -10.66
C CYS A 188 -27.47 -20.58 -10.48
N THR A 189 -26.98 -19.37 -10.28
CA THR A 189 -27.78 -18.16 -10.13
C THR A 189 -27.33 -17.08 -11.13
N PRO A 190 -28.28 -16.47 -11.88
CA PRO A 190 -27.97 -15.38 -12.80
C PRO A 190 -27.61 -14.12 -12.01
N GLY A 191 -26.62 -13.38 -12.48
CA GLY A 191 -26.20 -12.14 -11.84
C GLY A 191 -24.69 -11.99 -11.71
N CYS A 192 -24.23 -10.76 -11.92
CA CYS A 192 -22.83 -10.37 -11.99
C CYS A 192 -22.01 -10.72 -10.73
N GLY A 193 -22.61 -10.60 -9.54
CA GLY A 193 -21.94 -10.84 -8.27
C GLY A 193 -21.97 -12.29 -7.78
N ASN A 194 -22.67 -13.18 -8.47
CA ASN A 194 -22.93 -14.53 -7.98
C ASN A 194 -21.73 -15.46 -8.13
N LEU A 195 -21.52 -16.28 -7.10
CA LEU A 195 -20.46 -17.27 -7.05
C LEU A 195 -20.71 -18.41 -8.05
N CYS A 196 -19.61 -19.01 -8.49
CA CYS A 196 -19.62 -20.23 -9.28
C CYS A 196 -19.51 -21.43 -8.34
N ASN A 197 -20.37 -22.42 -8.54
CA ASN A 197 -20.49 -23.57 -7.65
C ASN A 197 -19.78 -24.79 -8.22
N TYR A 198 -19.14 -25.57 -7.35
CA TYR A 198 -18.57 -26.87 -7.71
C TYR A 198 -19.62 -27.98 -7.49
N LEU A 199 -20.43 -28.23 -8.52
CA LEU A 199 -21.56 -29.16 -8.47
C LEU A 199 -21.23 -30.58 -7.96
N PRO A 200 -20.02 -31.15 -8.16
CA PRO A 200 -19.73 -32.50 -7.66
C PRO A 200 -19.69 -32.65 -6.14
N ALA A 201 -19.53 -31.55 -5.38
CA ALA A 201 -19.46 -31.59 -3.92
C ALA A 201 -20.43 -30.61 -3.21
N ASP A 202 -21.12 -29.75 -3.95
CA ASP A 202 -22.07 -28.78 -3.40
C ASP A 202 -23.38 -29.48 -2.99
N ASN A 203 -23.66 -29.49 -1.69
CA ASN A 203 -24.88 -30.10 -1.13
C ASN A 203 -26.18 -29.40 -1.59
N ASN A 204 -26.11 -28.14 -2.06
CA ASN A 204 -27.26 -27.39 -2.55
C ASN A 204 -27.44 -27.47 -4.08
N ASN A 205 -26.42 -27.93 -4.81
CA ASN A 205 -26.41 -27.99 -6.27
C ASN A 205 -25.78 -29.30 -6.78
N CYS A 206 -26.09 -30.42 -6.14
CA CYS A 206 -25.37 -31.66 -6.33
C CYS A 206 -25.58 -32.24 -7.75
N GLY A 207 -24.55 -32.18 -8.59
CA GLY A 207 -24.62 -32.62 -10.00
C GLY A 207 -25.44 -31.74 -10.94
N ALA A 208 -26.38 -30.96 -10.43
CA ALA A 208 -27.18 -30.01 -11.18
C ALA A 208 -27.60 -28.85 -10.26
N CYS A 209 -27.75 -27.66 -10.84
CA CYS A 209 -28.20 -26.49 -10.12
C CYS A 209 -29.58 -26.70 -9.48
N GLY A 210 -29.71 -26.35 -8.19
CA GLY A 210 -30.92 -26.54 -7.40
C GLY A 210 -31.20 -27.98 -6.94
N ASN A 211 -30.32 -28.95 -7.24
CA ASN A 211 -30.45 -30.30 -6.72
C ASN A 211 -29.90 -30.39 -5.28
N VAL A 212 -30.73 -29.97 -4.32
CA VAL A 212 -30.39 -29.98 -2.90
C VAL A 212 -30.46 -31.41 -2.34
N CYS A 213 -29.40 -31.85 -1.66
CA CYS A 213 -29.38 -33.15 -1.01
C CYS A 213 -30.28 -33.17 0.24
N PRO A 214 -31.04 -34.27 0.48
CA PRO A 214 -31.80 -34.43 1.70
C PRO A 214 -30.93 -34.39 2.96
N ILE A 215 -31.43 -33.76 4.02
CA ILE A 215 -30.82 -33.83 5.34
C ILE A 215 -31.18 -35.18 5.96
N LEU A 216 -30.16 -36.01 6.21
CA LEU A 216 -30.30 -37.31 6.86
C LEU A 216 -29.57 -37.28 8.22
N ASP A 217 -30.04 -38.09 9.17
CA ASP A 217 -29.37 -38.21 10.47
C ASP A 217 -27.93 -38.73 10.27
N PRO A 218 -26.92 -38.02 10.79
CA PRO A 218 -25.53 -38.45 10.66
C PRO A 218 -25.29 -39.74 11.46
N PRO A 219 -24.34 -40.60 11.04
CA PRO A 219 -23.93 -41.74 11.84
C PRO A 219 -23.30 -41.28 13.16
N SER A 220 -23.15 -42.21 14.12
CA SER A 220 -22.55 -41.90 15.44
C SER A 220 -21.05 -41.55 15.40
N TYR A 221 -20.42 -41.59 14.22
CA TYR A 221 -18.99 -41.31 14.05
C TYR A 221 -18.73 -39.81 13.99
N PRO A 222 -17.63 -39.29 14.59
CA PRO A 222 -17.33 -37.86 14.62
C PRO A 222 -17.15 -37.24 13.22
N HIS A 223 -17.69 -36.03 13.01
CA HIS A 223 -17.51 -35.22 11.80
C HIS A 223 -17.88 -35.92 10.48
N MET A 224 -18.93 -36.74 10.53
CA MET A 224 -19.46 -37.49 9.40
C MET A 224 -20.87 -37.04 9.05
N ILE A 225 -21.14 -36.81 7.76
CA ILE A 225 -22.46 -36.41 7.25
C ILE A 225 -22.83 -37.18 5.97
N TYR A 226 -24.11 -37.22 5.64
CA TYR A 226 -24.56 -37.56 4.29
C TYR A 226 -24.62 -36.28 3.43
N GLY A 227 -24.00 -36.30 2.25
CA GLY A 227 -23.97 -35.14 1.38
C GLY A 227 -23.75 -35.48 -0.10
N CYS A 228 -23.30 -34.49 -0.86
CA CYS A 228 -22.94 -34.63 -2.26
C CYS A 228 -21.48 -35.09 -2.42
N VAL A 229 -21.28 -36.20 -3.13
CA VAL A 229 -19.97 -36.67 -3.61
C VAL A 229 -20.13 -37.17 -5.04
N ASP A 230 -19.23 -36.75 -5.92
CA ASP A 230 -19.26 -37.10 -7.36
C ASP A 230 -20.66 -36.95 -7.98
N SER A 231 -21.33 -35.84 -7.66
CA SER A 231 -22.66 -35.52 -8.17
C SER A 231 -23.79 -36.46 -7.70
N LYS A 232 -23.59 -37.21 -6.61
CA LYS A 232 -24.59 -38.08 -6.00
C LYS A 232 -24.88 -37.64 -4.56
N CYS A 233 -26.17 -37.46 -4.25
CA CYS A 233 -26.61 -37.21 -2.89
C CYS A 233 -26.63 -38.47 -2.03
N ASN A 234 -26.72 -38.28 -0.72
CA ASN A 234 -26.80 -39.33 0.30
C ASN A 234 -25.57 -40.24 0.34
N VAL A 235 -24.41 -39.70 -0.06
CA VAL A 235 -23.13 -40.37 0.11
C VAL A 235 -22.55 -39.96 1.46
N LEU A 236 -22.11 -40.94 2.24
CA LEU A 236 -21.44 -40.71 3.51
C LEU A 236 -20.06 -40.07 3.25
N LYS A 237 -19.80 -38.90 3.84
CA LYS A 237 -18.57 -38.11 3.67
C LYS A 237 -18.21 -37.36 4.95
N CYS A 238 -17.01 -36.79 5.00
CA CYS A 238 -16.65 -35.84 6.05
C CYS A 238 -17.56 -34.61 6.03
N ASP A 239 -17.84 -34.07 7.22
CA ASP A 239 -18.39 -32.74 7.38
C ASP A 239 -17.44 -31.70 6.79
N ASP A 240 -17.99 -30.56 6.37
CA ASP A 240 -17.20 -29.50 5.76
C ASP A 240 -16.10 -29.02 6.73
N GLY A 241 -14.86 -28.94 6.25
CA GLY A 241 -13.69 -28.56 7.06
C GLY A 241 -12.93 -29.73 7.69
N TYR A 242 -13.44 -30.97 7.59
CA TYR A 242 -12.77 -32.18 8.10
C TYR A 242 -12.30 -33.11 6.97
N ILE A 243 -11.24 -33.86 7.25
CA ILE A 243 -10.69 -34.88 6.35
C ILE A 243 -10.40 -36.16 7.12
N ASP A 244 -10.69 -37.29 6.49
CA ASP A 244 -10.31 -38.63 6.96
C ASP A 244 -8.88 -38.93 6.47
N CYS A 245 -7.95 -39.00 7.41
CA CYS A 245 -6.54 -39.20 7.09
C CYS A 245 -6.10 -40.65 7.05
N ASN A 246 -6.88 -41.54 7.65
CA ASN A 246 -6.54 -42.96 7.75
C ASN A 246 -7.30 -43.81 6.70
N GLY A 247 -8.30 -43.23 6.03
CA GLY A 247 -9.15 -43.83 5.01
C GLY A 247 -10.25 -44.74 5.57
N LYS A 248 -10.59 -44.62 6.86
CA LYS A 248 -11.58 -45.44 7.56
C LYS A 248 -12.76 -44.60 7.98
N ILE A 249 -13.74 -44.58 7.10
CA ILE A 249 -15.01 -43.88 7.32
C ILE A 249 -15.75 -44.32 8.60
N GLU A 250 -15.42 -45.50 9.15
CA GLU A 250 -16.03 -46.06 10.35
C GLU A 250 -15.48 -45.51 11.69
N ASP A 251 -14.36 -44.77 11.70
CA ASP A 251 -13.89 -44.04 12.89
C ASP A 251 -14.01 -42.52 12.79
N GLY A 252 -14.49 -42.02 11.65
CA GLY A 252 -14.87 -40.63 11.41
C GLY A 252 -13.78 -39.80 10.75
N CYS A 253 -13.99 -38.49 10.65
CA CYS A 253 -12.99 -37.57 10.08
C CYS A 253 -12.27 -36.83 11.21
N GLU A 254 -10.98 -37.13 11.40
CA GLU A 254 -10.29 -36.85 12.66
C GLU A 254 -9.54 -35.53 12.65
N VAL A 255 -9.38 -34.93 11.48
CA VAL A 255 -8.52 -33.79 11.26
C VAL A 255 -9.30 -32.64 10.66
N ALA A 256 -9.31 -31.51 11.35
CA ALA A 256 -9.71 -30.24 10.78
C ALA A 256 -8.59 -29.76 9.83
N PHE A 257 -8.93 -29.44 8.57
CA PHE A 257 -7.94 -29.01 7.59
C PHE A 257 -8.01 -27.52 7.27
N TYR A 258 -9.04 -26.82 7.75
CA TYR A 258 -9.35 -25.45 7.35
C TYR A 258 -8.37 -24.43 7.94
N ASP A 259 -7.94 -24.65 9.19
CA ASP A 259 -7.12 -23.76 10.00
C ASP A 259 -5.98 -24.48 10.75
N ASP A 260 -5.83 -25.81 10.61
CA ASP A 260 -4.72 -26.56 11.20
C ASP A 260 -3.43 -26.40 10.37
N PRO A 261 -2.38 -25.74 10.90
CA PRO A 261 -1.11 -25.55 10.19
C PRO A 261 -0.39 -26.87 9.87
N LYS A 262 -0.76 -27.99 10.50
CA LYS A 262 -0.14 -29.30 10.25
C LYS A 262 -0.88 -30.12 9.20
N ASN A 263 -2.12 -29.77 8.88
CA ASN A 263 -3.00 -30.53 7.98
C ASN A 263 -3.73 -29.62 6.99
N CYS A 264 -3.07 -28.57 6.53
CA CYS A 264 -3.73 -27.48 5.83
C CYS A 264 -4.16 -27.88 4.42
N GLY A 265 -5.47 -28.09 4.23
CA GLY A 265 -6.05 -28.56 2.97
C GLY A 265 -5.88 -30.05 2.67
N ALA A 266 -5.02 -30.76 3.41
CA ALA A 266 -4.79 -32.19 3.25
C ALA A 266 -4.06 -32.76 4.47
N CYS A 267 -4.23 -34.06 4.68
CA CYS A 267 -3.54 -34.82 5.73
C CYS A 267 -2.01 -34.69 5.64
N GLY A 268 -1.39 -34.26 6.74
CA GLY A 268 0.06 -34.08 6.85
C GLY A 268 0.63 -32.94 5.99
N ARG A 269 -0.21 -32.13 5.35
CA ARG A 269 0.23 -30.95 4.61
C ARG A 269 0.52 -29.81 5.58
N ALA A 270 1.68 -29.89 6.22
CA ALA A 270 2.15 -28.84 7.09
C ALA A 270 2.55 -27.59 6.29
N CYS A 271 2.19 -26.42 6.80
CA CYS A 271 2.65 -25.15 6.27
C CYS A 271 4.11 -24.90 6.63
N ALA A 272 4.80 -24.08 5.82
CA ALA A 272 6.17 -23.69 6.14
C ALA A 272 6.20 -22.86 7.43
N ASP A 273 7.35 -22.82 8.10
CA ASP A 273 7.52 -22.06 9.34
C ASP A 273 7.09 -20.60 9.16
N GLY A 274 6.21 -20.14 10.06
CA GLY A 274 5.67 -18.78 10.05
C GLY A 274 4.48 -18.54 9.11
N GLN A 275 4.08 -19.52 8.29
CA GLN A 275 2.84 -19.44 7.52
C GLN A 275 1.63 -19.85 8.37
N SER A 276 0.48 -19.27 8.06
CA SER A 276 -0.81 -19.64 8.66
C SER A 276 -1.57 -20.61 7.76
N CYS A 277 -2.38 -21.48 8.35
CA CYS A 277 -3.40 -22.19 7.59
C CYS A 277 -4.70 -21.40 7.63
N ALA A 278 -5.23 -21.04 6.46
CA ALA A 278 -6.53 -20.41 6.35
C ALA A 278 -7.21 -20.88 5.06
N GLY A 279 -8.50 -21.23 5.15
CA GLY A 279 -9.23 -21.74 3.99
C GLY A 279 -8.68 -23.05 3.42
N GLY A 280 -8.02 -23.87 4.25
CA GLY A 280 -7.32 -25.07 3.79
C GLY A 280 -6.14 -24.80 2.86
N LYS A 281 -5.56 -23.59 2.92
CA LYS A 281 -4.37 -23.22 2.16
C LYS A 281 -3.33 -22.64 3.10
N CYS A 282 -2.10 -23.11 2.96
CA CYS A 282 -0.96 -22.45 3.57
C CYS A 282 -0.81 -21.08 2.93
N ALA A 283 -1.04 -20.05 3.73
CA ALA A 283 -1.15 -18.68 3.28
C ALA A 283 -0.46 -17.75 4.28
N CYS A 284 -0.35 -16.51 3.83
CA CYS A 284 0.32 -15.41 4.52
C CYS A 284 1.83 -15.65 4.61
N ALA A 285 2.58 -14.58 4.34
CA ALA A 285 4.02 -14.59 4.49
C ALA A 285 4.40 -14.69 5.97
N PRO A 286 5.66 -15.03 6.29
CA PRO A 286 6.18 -14.85 7.63
C PRO A 286 5.93 -13.40 8.11
N ASN A 287 5.32 -13.26 9.29
CA ASN A 287 4.88 -12.00 9.92
C ASN A 287 3.55 -11.39 9.42
N GLU A 288 2.82 -12.09 8.55
CA GLU A 288 1.44 -11.74 8.24
C GLU A 288 0.47 -12.62 9.01
N ALA A 289 -0.66 -12.04 9.44
CA ALA A 289 -1.78 -12.75 10.02
C ALA A 289 -2.90 -12.95 8.99
N ALA A 290 -3.53 -14.13 9.04
CA ALA A 290 -4.75 -14.38 8.28
C ALA A 290 -5.94 -13.74 8.99
N CYS A 291 -6.43 -12.62 8.44
CA CYS A 291 -7.59 -11.92 8.96
C CYS A 291 -8.87 -12.32 8.22
N PRO A 292 -9.97 -12.62 8.95
CA PRO A 292 -11.21 -13.05 8.33
C PRO A 292 -11.85 -11.91 7.53
N PHE A 293 -12.36 -12.22 6.33
CA PHE A 293 -13.14 -11.31 5.50
C PHE A 293 -14.28 -12.04 4.80
N ARG A 294 -15.49 -11.91 5.38
CA ARG A 294 -16.68 -12.71 5.01
C ARG A 294 -16.37 -14.21 5.08
N GLU A 295 -16.55 -14.93 3.97
CA GLU A 295 -16.33 -16.38 3.83
C GLU A 295 -14.88 -16.71 3.42
N ASP A 296 -14.00 -15.71 3.37
CA ASP A 296 -12.60 -15.86 2.98
C ASP A 296 -11.71 -15.17 4.02
N PHE A 297 -10.43 -15.03 3.71
CA PHE A 297 -9.46 -14.31 4.52
C PHE A 297 -8.56 -13.45 3.62
N PHE A 298 -7.83 -12.54 4.25
CA PHE A 298 -6.73 -11.82 3.63
C PHE A 298 -5.54 -11.83 4.56
N CYS A 299 -4.35 -11.72 3.99
CA CYS A 299 -3.12 -11.64 4.75
C CYS A 299 -2.78 -10.17 4.97
N THR A 300 -2.44 -9.83 6.21
CA THR A 300 -1.97 -8.49 6.53
C THR A 300 -0.94 -8.51 7.64
N ASP A 301 -0.03 -7.56 7.60
CA ASP A 301 0.99 -7.35 8.61
C ASP A 301 0.38 -6.54 9.78
N LEU A 302 0.11 -7.22 10.90
CA LEU A 302 -0.46 -6.58 12.08
C LEU A 302 0.49 -5.57 12.73
N ASP A 303 1.78 -5.56 12.38
CA ASP A 303 2.74 -4.62 12.92
C ASP A 303 2.76 -3.27 12.19
N ASN A 304 2.31 -3.23 10.94
CA ASN A 304 2.43 -2.07 10.06
C ASN A 304 1.14 -1.68 9.32
N ASP A 305 0.10 -2.52 9.32
CA ASP A 305 -1.19 -2.19 8.73
C ASP A 305 -2.06 -1.35 9.69
N ALA A 306 -2.26 -0.08 9.35
CA ALA A 306 -3.10 0.84 10.10
C ALA A 306 -4.57 0.39 10.19
N ALA A 307 -5.07 -0.45 9.28
CA ALA A 307 -6.43 -0.98 9.34
C ALA A 307 -6.58 -2.24 10.22
N ASN A 308 -5.47 -2.88 10.58
CA ASN A 308 -5.43 -4.16 11.30
C ASN A 308 -4.32 -4.17 12.37
N CYS A 309 -4.14 -3.08 13.09
CA CYS A 309 -2.97 -2.87 13.93
C CYS A 309 -3.02 -3.69 15.22
N GLY A 310 -2.07 -4.60 15.40
CA GLY A 310 -1.99 -5.53 16.55
C GLY A 310 -3.08 -6.61 16.59
N ALA A 311 -4.17 -6.45 15.85
CA ALA A 311 -5.24 -7.42 15.69
C ALA A 311 -6.08 -7.16 14.43
N CYS A 312 -6.65 -8.21 13.86
CA CYS A 312 -7.55 -8.10 12.71
C CYS A 312 -8.73 -7.18 12.98
N GLY A 313 -8.98 -6.24 12.07
CA GLY A 313 -10.04 -5.23 12.17
C GLY A 313 -9.78 -4.13 13.21
N ASN A 314 -8.63 -4.13 13.89
CA ASN A 314 -8.26 -3.06 14.83
C ASN A 314 -7.67 -1.87 14.07
N GLY A 315 -8.54 -1.08 13.43
CA GLY A 315 -8.17 0.13 12.72
C GLY A 315 -7.70 1.22 13.67
N CYS A 316 -6.57 1.84 13.37
CA CYS A 316 -6.04 2.96 14.13
C CYS A 316 -6.93 4.20 13.96
N PRO A 317 -7.29 4.87 15.08
CA PRO A 317 -8.18 6.01 15.02
C PRO A 317 -7.48 7.20 14.34
N ALA A 318 -8.19 7.86 13.43
CA ALA A 318 -7.81 9.20 12.99
C ALA A 318 -8.25 10.21 14.07
N ILE A 319 -7.33 11.05 14.54
CA ILE A 319 -7.63 12.09 15.53
C ILE A 319 -8.23 13.34 14.86
N ASP A 320 -7.80 13.64 13.63
CA ASP A 320 -8.33 14.71 12.77
C ASP A 320 -8.05 14.40 11.28
N PHE A 321 -8.36 15.36 10.40
CA PHE A 321 -8.11 15.24 8.95
C PHE A 321 -6.67 15.57 8.54
N LEU A 322 -5.84 16.06 9.46
CA LEU A 322 -4.46 16.49 9.24
C LEU A 322 -3.44 15.41 9.63
N THR A 323 -3.93 14.34 10.26
CA THR A 323 -3.16 13.21 10.76
C THR A 323 -3.51 11.95 9.98
N LYS A 324 -2.47 11.18 9.69
CA LYS A 324 -2.57 9.85 9.12
C LYS A 324 -2.40 8.82 10.24
N PRO A 325 -3.39 7.95 10.48
CA PRO A 325 -3.21 6.84 11.40
C PRO A 325 -2.18 5.87 10.82
N VAL A 326 -1.22 5.46 11.64
CA VAL A 326 -0.20 4.47 11.27
C VAL A 326 -0.10 3.38 12.33
N CYS A 327 0.27 2.18 11.90
CA CYS A 327 0.63 1.11 12.82
C CYS A 327 2.15 1.01 12.89
N LYS A 328 2.70 0.96 14.10
CA LYS A 328 4.13 0.71 14.34
C LYS A 328 4.27 -0.34 15.42
N PHE A 329 4.81 -1.49 15.06
CA PHE A 329 5.03 -2.62 15.98
C PHE A 329 3.75 -3.07 16.69
N GLY A 330 2.63 -3.10 15.97
CA GLY A 330 1.34 -3.55 16.49
C GLY A 330 0.63 -2.52 17.37
N HIS A 331 1.14 -1.29 17.41
CA HIS A 331 0.57 -0.18 18.16
C HIS A 331 0.18 0.97 17.25
N CYS A 332 -1.02 1.49 17.47
CA CYS A 332 -1.49 2.66 16.77
C CYS A 332 -0.70 3.90 17.19
N SER A 333 -0.27 4.64 16.18
CA SER A 333 0.38 5.94 16.30
C SER A 333 -0.18 6.85 15.21
N THR A 334 0.23 8.11 15.24
CA THR A 334 -0.19 9.13 14.29
C THR A 334 1.05 9.70 13.60
N GLU A 335 0.95 9.90 12.30
CA GLU A 335 1.91 10.67 11.51
C GLU A 335 1.20 11.88 10.92
N CYS A 336 1.94 12.96 10.72
CA CYS A 336 1.40 14.13 10.07
C CYS A 336 1.25 13.89 8.57
N ALA A 337 0.18 14.43 7.98
CA ALA A 337 0.10 14.47 6.52
C ALA A 337 1.30 15.26 5.95
N PRO A 338 1.73 14.98 4.72
CA PRO A 338 2.87 15.67 4.11
C PRO A 338 2.74 17.19 4.21
N GLY A 339 3.83 17.86 4.64
CA GLY A 339 3.83 19.31 4.84
C GLY A 339 3.31 19.78 6.21
N LEU A 340 3.01 18.87 7.13
CA LEU A 340 2.61 19.18 8.51
C LEU A 340 3.57 18.55 9.52
N ALA A 341 3.62 19.09 10.73
CA ALA A 341 4.33 18.53 11.87
C ALA A 341 3.62 18.84 13.19
N ASP A 342 3.78 17.93 14.16
CA ASP A 342 3.50 18.13 15.58
C ASP A 342 4.78 18.69 16.22
N CYS A 343 4.79 20.00 16.49
CA CYS A 343 5.98 20.70 16.97
C CYS A 343 5.98 20.93 18.48
N ASP A 344 4.85 20.72 19.16
CA ASP A 344 4.76 20.75 20.63
C ASP A 344 4.83 19.36 21.27
N GLY A 345 4.82 18.30 20.45
CA GLY A 345 4.93 16.89 20.83
C GLY A 345 3.63 16.32 21.43
N ARG A 346 2.50 16.98 21.18
CA ARG A 346 1.22 16.63 21.79
C ARG A 346 0.31 15.92 20.80
N ALA A 347 0.39 14.59 20.82
CA ALA A 347 -0.49 13.75 20.00
C ALA A 347 -2.01 13.99 20.19
N ASP A 348 -2.45 14.68 21.25
CA ASP A 348 -3.87 15.01 21.50
C ASP A 348 -4.40 16.20 20.70
N ASN A 349 -3.55 17.08 20.16
CA ASN A 349 -3.96 18.24 19.35
C ASN A 349 -3.56 18.15 17.86
N GLY A 350 -2.92 17.05 17.45
CA GLY A 350 -2.70 16.71 16.05
C GLY A 350 -1.42 17.28 15.47
N CYS A 351 -1.46 17.65 14.18
CA CYS A 351 -0.32 18.19 13.44
C CYS A 351 -0.64 19.63 13.03
N GLU A 352 -0.32 20.55 13.92
CA GLU A 352 -0.75 21.94 13.92
C GLU A 352 0.16 22.89 13.13
N THR A 353 1.36 22.43 12.75
CA THR A 353 2.37 23.28 12.12
C THR A 353 2.56 22.97 10.63
N MET A 354 2.35 23.96 9.76
CA MET A 354 2.54 23.85 8.30
C MET A 354 4.01 23.94 7.91
N THR A 355 4.72 22.80 7.91
CA THR A 355 6.13 22.76 7.52
C THR A 355 6.36 22.99 6.03
N SER A 356 5.35 22.87 5.18
CA SER A 356 5.47 23.13 3.74
C SER A 356 5.59 24.61 3.36
N SER A 357 5.08 25.50 4.21
CA SER A 357 4.86 26.92 3.85
C SER A 357 5.12 27.91 5.00
N ASP A 358 5.15 27.48 6.26
CA ASP A 358 5.51 28.35 7.38
C ASP A 358 7.02 28.67 7.34
N PRO A 359 7.41 29.93 7.12
CA PRO A 359 8.82 30.31 7.09
C PRO A 359 9.52 30.23 8.47
N ARG A 360 8.81 29.93 9.55
CA ARG A 360 9.38 29.64 10.88
C ARG A 360 9.59 28.14 11.14
N ASN A 361 8.99 27.27 10.34
CA ASN A 361 9.01 25.82 10.52
C ASN A 361 9.23 25.09 9.17
N CYS A 362 10.03 25.68 8.29
CA CYS A 362 10.16 25.26 6.90
C CYS A 362 10.89 23.93 6.74
N GLY A 363 10.16 22.88 6.37
CA GLY A 363 10.66 21.50 6.25
C GLY A 363 10.79 20.78 7.60
N GLY A 364 10.47 21.44 8.71
CA GLY A 364 10.55 20.86 10.05
C GLY A 364 10.44 21.90 11.16
N CYS A 365 10.11 21.43 12.36
CA CYS A 365 9.92 22.29 13.53
C CYS A 365 11.16 23.13 13.83
N GLY A 366 10.97 24.45 13.91
CA GLY A 366 12.03 25.43 14.22
C GLY A 366 13.04 25.69 13.09
N ILE A 367 12.86 25.12 11.90
CA ILE A 367 13.70 25.45 10.74
C ILE A 367 13.20 26.78 10.15
N GLN A 368 13.93 27.85 10.40
CA GLN A 368 13.50 29.20 10.05
C GLN A 368 14.21 29.72 8.79
N CYS A 369 13.45 30.27 7.84
CA CYS A 369 13.97 31.01 6.69
C CYS A 369 14.38 32.44 7.06
N ASP A 370 15.02 33.17 6.14
CA ASP A 370 15.35 34.57 6.38
C ASP A 370 14.09 35.46 6.39
N LEU A 371 13.47 35.57 7.56
CA LEU A 371 12.29 36.40 7.78
C LEU A 371 12.57 37.90 7.58
N ALA A 372 13.81 38.35 7.81
CA ALA A 372 14.17 39.76 7.64
C ALA A 372 14.24 40.13 6.15
N ALA A 373 14.72 39.20 5.33
CA ALA A 373 14.70 39.30 3.88
C ALA A 373 13.31 39.03 3.28
N GLY A 374 12.36 38.47 4.04
CA GLY A 374 11.04 38.09 3.54
C GLY A 374 11.05 36.81 2.72
N GLN A 375 11.97 35.88 3.01
CA GLN A 375 12.13 34.61 2.31
C GLN A 375 10.94 33.68 2.59
N PRO A 376 10.20 33.23 1.57
CA PRO A 376 9.13 32.25 1.74
C PRO A 376 9.67 30.85 1.98
N CYS A 377 8.82 30.01 2.56
CA CYS A 377 8.98 28.56 2.54
C CYS A 377 8.14 27.98 1.41
N MET A 378 8.73 27.10 0.61
CA MET A 378 8.07 26.47 -0.53
C MET A 378 8.33 24.98 -0.53
N GLY A 379 7.26 24.18 -0.40
CA GLY A 379 7.38 22.72 -0.33
C GLY A 379 8.30 22.24 0.79
N GLY A 380 8.44 23.01 1.87
CA GLY A 380 9.33 22.70 2.99
C GLY A 380 10.79 23.09 2.79
N SER A 381 11.09 24.01 1.86
CA SER A 381 12.43 24.56 1.68
C SER A 381 12.41 26.09 1.56
N CYS A 382 13.38 26.74 2.21
CA CYS A 382 13.55 28.18 2.11
C CYS A 382 13.99 28.56 0.69
N VAL A 383 13.25 29.45 0.04
CA VAL A 383 13.41 29.67 -1.40
C VAL A 383 14.72 30.38 -1.71
N MET A 384 15.50 29.77 -2.61
CA MET A 384 16.75 30.31 -3.12
C MET A 384 16.64 30.46 -4.64
N ALA A 385 17.24 31.51 -5.20
CA ALA A 385 17.33 31.73 -6.64
C ALA A 385 18.77 32.07 -7.04
N PRO A 386 19.16 31.87 -8.31
CA PRO A 386 20.46 32.31 -8.80
C PRO A 386 20.68 33.80 -8.49
N CYS A 387 21.84 34.14 -7.94
CA CYS A 387 22.17 35.52 -7.64
C CYS A 387 22.20 36.36 -8.93
N ASN A 388 21.62 37.56 -8.89
CA ASN A 388 21.79 38.53 -9.96
C ASN A 388 23.25 39.03 -9.96
N PRO A 389 23.94 39.02 -11.11
CA PRO A 389 25.28 39.61 -11.20
C PRO A 389 25.22 41.10 -10.84
N GLY A 390 25.79 41.48 -9.69
CA GLY A 390 25.92 42.87 -9.25
C GLY A 390 24.90 43.38 -8.21
N GLY A 391 24.06 42.51 -7.62
CA GLY A 391 23.20 42.88 -6.49
C GLY A 391 23.90 42.80 -5.12
N PRO A 392 23.39 43.46 -4.07
CA PRO A 392 23.84 43.22 -2.69
C PRO A 392 23.58 41.75 -2.32
N GLN A 393 24.56 41.11 -1.68
CA GLN A 393 24.45 39.76 -1.14
C GLN A 393 23.65 39.73 0.15
#